data_AF-A0A1F9YRS9-F1
#
_entry.id   AF-A0A1F9YRS9-F1
#
_cell.length_a   1.000
_cell.length_b   1.000
_cell.length_c   1.000
_cell.angle_alpha   90.00
_cell.angle_beta   90.00
_cell.angle_gamma   90.00
#
_symmetry.space_group_name_H-M   'P 1'
#
loop_
_entity.id
_entity.type
_entity.pdbx_description
1 polymer ?
#
loop_
_entity_poly.entity_id
_entity_poly.type
_entity_poly.pdbx_seq_one_letter_code
_entity_poly.pdbx_strand_id
1 'polypeptide(L)'
;MILALLLAVALPVAAASTAELPPPDSAGMVNLSLIDALAAIRQPQLAGVFSFIPEKYSTFAFADLMARDKKALKHFLGKLQSDLKDAKGLTGWDHEVCATLVNLYASPLSESFGKPDAKRMKKINECVLAPEVPLSDIVSRRSK
;
A
#
# COMPACT_ATOMS: atom_id res chain seq x y z
N MET A 1 34.33 21.58 66.70
CA MET A 1 33.80 20.23 66.41
C MET A 1 32.56 20.39 65.56
N ILE A 2 32.56 19.71 64.39
CA ILE A 2 31.39 19.24 63.62
C ILE A 2 30.56 20.35 62.94
N LEU A 3 30.17 20.29 61.67
CA LEU A 3 30.55 19.55 60.46
C LEU A 3 29.68 20.20 59.38
N ALA A 4 30.26 20.85 58.38
CA ALA A 4 29.51 21.43 57.27
C ALA A 4 29.12 20.31 56.31
N LEU A 5 27.81 20.04 56.18
CA LEU A 5 27.27 19.06 55.23
C LEU A 5 26.87 19.80 53.94
N LEU A 6 27.80 19.86 52.98
CA LEU A 6 27.53 20.30 51.61
C LEU A 6 26.90 19.14 50.84
N LEU A 7 25.58 19.21 50.64
CA LEU A 7 24.84 18.28 49.79
C LEU A 7 25.05 18.67 48.33
N ALA A 8 26.04 18.07 47.68
CA ALA A 8 26.22 18.19 46.24
C ALA A 8 25.18 17.30 45.54
N VAL A 9 24.08 17.90 45.08
CA VAL A 9 23.11 17.25 44.20
C VAL A 9 23.74 17.16 42.80
N ALA A 10 24.26 15.98 42.47
CA ALA A 10 24.68 15.65 41.11
C ALA A 10 23.42 15.47 40.25
N LEU A 11 23.09 16.47 39.44
CA LEU A 11 22.09 16.34 38.39
C LEU A 11 22.66 15.44 37.27
N PRO A 12 21.97 14.36 36.86
CA PRO A 12 22.37 13.64 35.66
C PRO A 12 22.08 14.53 34.45
N VAL A 13 23.13 14.91 33.73
CA VAL A 13 23.03 15.44 32.37
C VAL A 13 22.35 14.36 31.54
N ALA A 14 21.11 14.63 31.13
CA ALA A 14 20.40 13.82 30.16
C ALA A 14 21.22 13.83 28.86
N ALA A 15 21.93 12.74 28.60
CA ALA A 15 22.49 12.46 27.30
C ALA A 15 21.31 12.39 26.32
N ALA A 16 21.10 13.47 25.56
CA ALA A 16 20.24 13.45 24.41
C ALA A 16 20.79 12.38 23.47
N SER A 17 20.16 11.21 23.45
CA SER A 17 20.32 10.27 22.35
C SER A 17 19.96 11.03 21.09
N THR A 18 20.98 11.41 20.32
CA THR A 18 20.83 11.56 18.88
C THR A 18 20.41 10.19 18.38
N ALA A 19 19.11 9.93 18.39
CA ALA A 19 18.55 8.86 17.60
C ALA A 19 18.98 9.17 16.16
N GLU A 20 19.95 8.41 15.66
CA GLU A 20 20.22 8.37 14.23
C GLU A 20 18.87 8.14 13.57
N LEU A 21 18.40 9.15 12.83
CA LEU A 21 17.32 8.94 11.90
C LEU A 21 17.78 7.76 11.02
N PRO A 22 17.00 6.68 10.92
CA PRO A 22 17.37 5.59 10.04
C PRO A 22 17.68 6.21 8.68
N PRO A 23 18.77 5.78 8.02
CA PRO A 23 19.08 6.28 6.68
C PRO A 23 17.80 6.19 5.85
N PRO A 24 17.47 7.20 5.02
CA PRO A 24 16.28 7.13 4.19
C PRO A 24 16.33 5.80 3.47
N ASP A 25 15.36 4.92 3.74
CA ASP A 25 15.24 3.63 3.08
C ASP A 25 15.40 3.92 1.60
N SER A 26 16.53 3.46 1.04
CA SER A 26 16.97 3.73 -0.33
C SER A 26 15.76 3.73 -1.23
N ALA A 27 15.52 4.82 -1.98
CA ALA A 27 14.36 5.00 -2.87
C ALA A 27 13.91 3.65 -3.41
N GLY A 28 12.87 3.09 -2.77
CA GLY A 28 12.55 1.68 -2.88
C GLY A 28 12.36 1.36 -4.35
N MET A 29 12.90 0.22 -4.81
CA MET A 29 12.65 -0.24 -6.16
C MET A 29 11.13 -0.26 -6.36
N VAL A 30 10.62 0.65 -7.21
CA VAL A 30 9.18 0.83 -7.29
C VAL A 30 8.58 -0.43 -7.89
N ASN A 31 7.70 -1.07 -7.13
CA ASN A 31 7.01 -2.29 -7.54
C ASN A 31 6.35 -2.08 -8.91
N LEU A 32 6.76 -2.88 -9.91
CA LEU A 32 6.27 -2.74 -11.28
C LEU A 32 4.75 -2.98 -11.40
N SER A 33 4.18 -3.79 -10.50
CA SER A 33 2.73 -4.04 -10.43
C SER A 33 1.98 -2.78 -10.00
N LEU A 34 2.58 -1.98 -9.10
CA LEU A 34 2.05 -0.68 -8.71
C LEU A 34 2.10 0.31 -9.89
N ILE A 35 3.20 0.37 -10.63
CA ILE A 35 3.31 1.24 -11.81
C ILE A 35 2.25 0.87 -12.86
N ASP A 36 2.10 -0.42 -13.15
CA ASP A 36 1.08 -0.94 -14.07
C ASP A 36 -0.34 -0.57 -13.59
N ALA A 37 -0.61 -0.72 -12.29
CA ALA A 37 -1.90 -0.36 -11.70
C ALA A 37 -2.17 1.15 -11.75
N LEU A 38 -1.17 1.99 -11.49
CA LEU A 38 -1.25 3.46 -11.61
C LEU A 38 -1.56 3.90 -13.04
N ALA A 39 -0.93 3.27 -14.03
CA ALA A 39 -1.25 3.49 -15.43
C ALA A 39 -2.70 3.09 -15.76
N ALA A 40 -3.15 1.93 -15.26
CA ALA A 40 -4.50 1.43 -15.50
C ALA A 40 -5.60 2.32 -14.90
N ILE A 41 -5.38 2.92 -13.73
CA ILE A 41 -6.30 3.89 -13.12
C ILE A 41 -6.19 5.29 -13.74
N ARG A 42 -5.33 5.47 -14.76
CA ARG A 42 -5.04 6.73 -15.45
C ARG A 42 -4.44 7.80 -14.54
N GLN A 43 -3.61 7.39 -13.59
CA GLN A 43 -2.89 8.30 -12.69
C GLN A 43 -1.38 8.00 -12.64
N PRO A 44 -0.68 7.89 -13.79
CA PRO A 44 0.75 7.59 -13.82
C PRO A 44 1.59 8.63 -13.08
N GLN A 45 1.13 9.88 -12.99
CA GLN A 45 1.80 10.95 -12.25
C GLN A 45 1.93 10.67 -10.75
N LEU A 46 1.10 9.78 -10.18
CA LEU A 46 1.24 9.39 -8.78
C LEU A 46 2.46 8.49 -8.53
N ALA A 47 3.13 7.96 -9.57
CA ALA A 47 4.35 7.19 -9.39
C ALA A 47 5.41 7.99 -8.62
N GLY A 48 5.53 9.29 -8.88
CA GLY A 48 6.41 10.18 -8.13
C GLY A 48 5.96 10.46 -6.70
N VAL A 49 4.68 10.26 -6.36
CA VAL A 49 4.21 10.32 -4.97
C VAL A 49 4.52 9.01 -4.25
N PHE A 50 4.25 7.89 -4.90
CA PHE A 50 4.51 6.56 -4.37
C PHE A 50 6.02 6.26 -4.23
N SER A 51 6.91 6.94 -4.95
CA SER A 51 8.37 6.82 -4.74
C SER A 51 8.84 7.32 -3.38
N PHE A 52 8.02 8.11 -2.67
CA PHE A 52 8.29 8.54 -1.30
C PHE A 52 7.62 7.65 -0.25
N ILE A 53 6.82 6.67 -0.65
CA ILE A 53 6.16 5.73 0.25
C ILE A 53 7.05 4.48 0.35
N PRO A 54 7.51 4.10 1.55
CA PRO A 54 8.25 2.85 1.73
C PRO A 54 7.47 1.67 1.16
N GLU A 55 8.13 0.75 0.47
CA GLU A 55 7.49 -0.33 -0.28
C GLU A 55 6.49 -1.14 0.57
N LYS A 56 6.86 -1.43 1.82
CA LYS A 56 6.00 -2.11 2.82
C LYS A 56 4.64 -1.43 3.08
N TYR A 57 4.51 -0.14 2.77
CA TYR A 57 3.28 0.63 2.93
C TYR A 57 2.59 0.95 1.60
N SER A 58 3.22 0.65 0.46
CA SER A 58 2.71 0.99 -0.87
C SER A 58 1.38 0.29 -1.18
N THR A 59 1.24 -0.99 -0.82
CA THR A 59 0.00 -1.76 -0.96
C THR A 59 -1.16 -1.09 -0.21
N PHE A 60 -0.94 -0.73 1.06
CA PHE A 60 -1.96 -0.07 1.86
C PHE A 60 -2.32 1.31 1.32
N ALA A 61 -1.32 2.12 0.95
CA ALA A 61 -1.54 3.44 0.38
C ALA A 61 -2.34 3.38 -0.93
N PHE A 62 -2.05 2.41 -1.80
CA PHE A 62 -2.80 2.20 -3.02
C PHE A 62 -4.24 1.72 -2.74
N ALA A 63 -4.41 0.80 -1.78
CA ALA A 63 -5.74 0.35 -1.36
C ALA A 63 -6.57 1.48 -0.74
N ASP A 64 -5.98 2.36 0.08
CA ASP A 64 -6.66 3.55 0.61
C ASP A 64 -7.07 4.52 -0.50
N LEU A 65 -6.21 4.76 -1.50
CA LEU A 65 -6.57 5.52 -2.70
C LEU A 65 -7.78 4.88 -3.42
N MET A 66 -7.78 3.56 -3.61
CA MET A 66 -8.90 2.85 -4.24
C MET A 66 -10.18 2.92 -3.40
N ALA A 67 -10.06 2.90 -2.07
CA ALA A 67 -11.20 3.01 -1.17
C ALA A 67 -11.89 4.38 -1.28
N ARG A 68 -11.11 5.45 -1.48
CA ARG A 68 -11.60 6.84 -1.55
C ARG A 68 -12.05 7.24 -2.96
N ASP A 69 -11.34 6.80 -3.99
CA ASP A 69 -11.65 7.14 -5.38
C ASP A 69 -12.43 6.00 -6.08
N LYS A 70 -13.76 6.14 -6.08
CA LYS A 70 -14.69 5.20 -6.72
C LYS A 70 -14.44 5.01 -8.23
N LYS A 71 -13.88 6.02 -8.91
CA LYS A 71 -13.59 5.96 -10.34
C LYS A 71 -12.28 5.19 -10.55
N ALA A 72 -11.25 5.48 -9.76
CA ALA A 72 -10.00 4.72 -9.79
C ALA A 72 -10.24 3.24 -9.47
N LEU A 73 -11.03 2.93 -8.43
CA LEU A 73 -11.41 1.56 -8.11
C LEU A 73 -12.09 0.85 -9.28
N LYS A 74 -13.01 1.53 -9.98
CA LYS A 74 -13.67 0.94 -11.16
C LYS A 74 -12.66 0.59 -12.26
N HIS A 75 -11.69 1.46 -12.51
CA HIS A 75 -10.64 1.20 -13.50
C HIS A 75 -9.71 0.07 -13.07
N PHE A 76 -9.29 0.07 -11.79
CA PHE A 76 -8.46 -0.99 -11.22
C PHE A 76 -9.16 -2.36 -11.31
N LEU A 77 -10.41 -2.47 -10.89
CA LEU A 77 -11.18 -3.72 -11.05
C LEU A 77 -11.35 -4.11 -12.53
N GLY A 78 -11.41 -3.14 -13.44
CA GLY A 78 -11.41 -3.40 -14.89
C GLY A 78 -10.11 -4.04 -15.36
N LYS A 79 -8.96 -3.51 -14.93
CA LYS A 79 -7.63 -4.11 -15.17
C LYS A 79 -7.58 -5.54 -14.67
N LEU A 80 -7.90 -5.77 -13.40
CA LEU A 80 -7.84 -7.12 -12.80
C LEU A 80 -8.71 -8.12 -13.56
N GLN A 81 -9.90 -7.70 -14.01
CA GLN A 81 -10.74 -8.58 -14.82
C GLN A 81 -10.15 -8.91 -16.19
N SER A 82 -9.47 -7.96 -16.83
CA SER A 82 -8.73 -8.23 -18.07
C SER A 82 -7.58 -9.19 -17.82
N ASP A 83 -6.77 -8.92 -16.80
CA ASP A 83 -5.61 -9.75 -16.45
C ASP A 83 -6.02 -11.18 -16.12
N LEU A 84 -7.07 -11.34 -15.30
CA LEU A 84 -7.61 -12.65 -14.97
C LEU A 84 -8.11 -13.39 -16.22
N LYS A 85 -8.69 -12.67 -17.18
CA LYS A 85 -9.18 -13.28 -18.44
C LYS A 85 -8.01 -13.69 -19.35
N ASP A 86 -7.04 -12.79 -19.55
CA ASP A 86 -6.00 -12.92 -20.55
C ASP A 86 -4.84 -13.81 -20.04
N ALA A 87 -4.48 -13.63 -18.77
CA ALA A 87 -3.39 -14.35 -18.12
C ALA A 87 -3.82 -15.54 -17.28
N LYS A 88 -5.13 -15.69 -17.00
CA LYS A 88 -5.68 -16.71 -16.09
C LYS A 88 -5.17 -16.56 -14.64
N GLY A 89 -4.80 -15.35 -14.25
CA GLY A 89 -4.36 -15.03 -12.90
C GLY A 89 -4.04 -13.55 -12.71
N LEU A 90 -3.68 -13.20 -11.48
CA LEU A 90 -3.32 -11.85 -11.04
C LEU A 90 -1.94 -11.87 -10.37
N THR A 91 -1.31 -10.70 -10.20
CA THR A 91 -0.05 -10.64 -9.46
C THR A 91 -0.29 -10.81 -7.96
N GLY A 92 0.68 -11.37 -7.22
CA GLY A 92 0.58 -11.44 -5.75
C GLY A 92 0.34 -10.07 -5.11
N TRP A 93 0.90 -9.01 -5.69
CA TRP A 93 0.62 -7.65 -5.25
C TRP A 93 -0.84 -7.22 -5.47
N ASP A 94 -1.45 -7.55 -6.61
CA ASP A 94 -2.88 -7.29 -6.85
C ASP A 94 -3.77 -8.03 -5.81
N HIS A 95 -3.36 -9.24 -5.41
CA HIS A 95 -4.03 -10.00 -4.33
C HIS A 95 -3.97 -9.26 -3.00
N GLU A 96 -2.78 -8.80 -2.61
CA GLU A 96 -2.59 -8.06 -1.36
C GLU A 96 -3.41 -6.77 -1.34
N VAL A 97 -3.48 -6.04 -2.47
CA VAL A 97 -4.33 -4.85 -2.58
C VAL A 97 -5.80 -5.22 -2.41
N CYS A 98 -6.28 -6.28 -3.05
CA CYS A 98 -7.67 -6.72 -2.92
C CYS A 98 -8.00 -7.16 -1.49
N ALA A 99 -7.12 -7.94 -0.85
CA ALA A 99 -7.27 -8.35 0.55
C ALA A 99 -7.29 -7.15 1.49
N THR A 100 -6.41 -6.16 1.25
CA THR A 100 -6.38 -4.91 2.00
C THR A 100 -7.68 -4.12 1.83
N LEU A 101 -8.23 -4.06 0.62
CA LEU A 101 -9.54 -3.45 0.36
C LEU A 101 -10.66 -4.15 1.14
N VAL A 102 -10.70 -5.50 1.18
CA VAL A 102 -11.68 -6.23 2.00
C VAL A 102 -11.59 -5.78 3.45
N ASN A 103 -10.38 -5.72 4.01
CA ASN A 103 -10.15 -5.30 5.39
C ASN A 103 -10.56 -3.85 5.63
N LEU A 104 -10.23 -2.93 4.71
CA LEU A 104 -10.62 -1.53 4.80
C LEU A 104 -12.14 -1.36 4.81
N TYR A 105 -12.88 -2.07 3.95
CA TYR A 105 -14.35 -2.01 3.91
C TYR A 105 -15.04 -2.73 5.08
N ALA A 106 -14.35 -3.68 5.72
CA ALA A 106 -14.81 -4.31 6.96
C ALA A 106 -14.55 -3.43 8.19
N SER A 107 -13.58 -2.52 8.12
CA SER A 107 -13.19 -1.65 9.23
C SER A 107 -14.20 -0.51 9.48
N PRO A 108 -14.18 0.10 10.69
CA PRO A 108 -14.94 1.32 10.98
C PRO A 108 -14.59 2.51 10.06
N LEU A 109 -13.39 2.53 9.47
CA LEU A 109 -12.98 3.59 8.54
C LEU A 109 -13.87 3.64 7.28
N SER A 110 -14.54 2.54 6.96
CA SER A 110 -15.47 2.45 5.83
C SER A 110 -16.62 3.46 5.89
N GLU A 111 -16.95 3.99 7.08
CA GLU A 111 -17.93 5.06 7.24
C GLU A 111 -17.47 6.38 6.60
N SER A 112 -16.16 6.59 6.47
CA SER A 112 -15.59 7.83 5.93
C SER A 112 -15.55 7.89 4.40
N PHE A 113 -15.41 6.75 3.72
CA PHE A 113 -15.33 6.68 2.25
C PHE A 113 -16.52 5.94 1.61
N GLY A 114 -17.36 5.31 2.42
CA GLY A 114 -18.51 4.53 2.01
C GLY A 114 -18.11 3.14 1.47
N LYS A 115 -19.05 2.21 1.56
CA LYS A 115 -18.84 0.85 1.05
C LYS A 115 -19.18 0.75 -0.44
N PRO A 116 -18.44 -0.05 -1.22
CA PRO A 116 -18.77 -0.33 -2.60
C PRO A 116 -20.08 -1.13 -2.66
N ASP A 117 -20.75 -1.05 -3.81
CA ASP A 117 -21.93 -1.88 -4.06
C ASP A 117 -21.58 -3.39 -4.03
N ALA A 118 -22.58 -4.25 -3.81
CA ALA A 118 -22.39 -5.69 -3.69
C ALA A 118 -21.70 -6.32 -4.92
N LYS A 119 -21.93 -5.75 -6.12
CA LYS A 119 -21.30 -6.23 -7.35
C LYS A 119 -19.79 -5.96 -7.35
N ARG A 120 -19.37 -4.77 -6.94
CA ARG A 120 -17.95 -4.43 -6.79
C ARG A 120 -17.31 -5.19 -5.64
N MET A 121 -17.99 -5.36 -4.52
CA MET A 121 -17.47 -6.15 -3.40
C MET A 121 -17.26 -7.61 -3.81
N LYS A 122 -18.19 -8.20 -4.57
CA LYS A 122 -18.02 -9.54 -5.16
C LYS A 122 -16.77 -9.62 -6.03
N LYS A 123 -16.55 -8.64 -6.91
CA LYS A 123 -15.34 -8.59 -7.76
C LYS A 123 -14.05 -8.53 -6.95
N ILE A 124 -14.00 -7.72 -5.90
CA ILE A 124 -12.83 -7.65 -5.01
C ILE A 124 -12.56 -9.02 -4.40
N ASN A 125 -13.59 -9.67 -3.84
CA ASN A 125 -13.46 -11.01 -3.26
C ASN A 125 -13.04 -12.08 -4.29
N GLU A 126 -13.56 -12.01 -5.52
CA GLU A 126 -13.14 -12.90 -6.61
C GLU A 126 -11.65 -12.70 -6.96
N CYS A 127 -11.16 -11.47 -6.95
CA CYS A 127 -9.74 -11.18 -7.22
C CYS A 127 -8.83 -11.73 -6.11
N VAL A 128 -9.26 -11.75 -4.85
CA VAL A 128 -8.50 -12.37 -3.75
C VAL A 128 -8.30 -13.88 -3.98
N LEU A 129 -9.26 -14.54 -4.63
CA LEU A 129 -9.27 -15.99 -4.85
C LEU A 129 -8.69 -16.41 -6.21
N ALA A 130 -8.24 -15.47 -7.03
CA ALA A 130 -7.65 -15.77 -8.34
C ALA A 130 -6.34 -16.58 -8.21
N PRO A 131 -5.91 -17.28 -9.27
CA PRO A 131 -4.56 -17.83 -9.33
C PRO A 131 -3.52 -16.71 -9.35
N GLU A 132 -2.41 -16.90 -8.65
CA GLU A 132 -1.28 -15.98 -8.69
C GLU A 132 -0.37 -16.28 -9.89
N VAL A 133 0.00 -15.25 -10.65
CA VAL A 133 0.85 -15.32 -11.84
C VAL A 133 1.84 -14.14 -11.85
N PRO A 134 3.12 -14.34 -12.25
CA PRO A 134 4.07 -13.24 -12.35
C PRO A 134 3.63 -12.13 -13.30
N LEU A 135 3.96 -10.87 -12.97
CA LEU A 135 3.63 -9.72 -13.82
C LEU A 135 4.17 -9.86 -15.25
N SER A 136 5.37 -10.41 -15.43
CA SER A 136 5.97 -10.65 -16.75
C SER A 136 5.07 -11.51 -17.64
N ASP A 137 4.46 -12.54 -17.07
CA ASP A 137 3.60 -13.46 -17.80
C ASP A 137 2.29 -12.78 -18.19
N ILE A 138 1.72 -11.97 -17.29
CA ILE A 138 0.52 -11.18 -17.56
C ILE A 138 0.78 -10.21 -18.72
N VAL A 139 1.85 -9.41 -18.64
CA VAL A 139 2.22 -8.43 -19.67
C VAL A 139 2.47 -9.13 -21.02
N SER A 140 3.14 -10.28 -21.02
CA SER A 140 3.42 -11.06 -22.24
C SER A 140 2.17 -11.58 -22.96
N ARG A 141 1.05 -11.72 -22.23
CA ARG A 141 -0.22 -12.23 -22.75
C ARG A 141 -1.16 -11.11 -23.21
N ARG A 142 -1.05 -9.91 -22.63
CA ARG A 142 -1.77 -8.72 -23.10
C ARG A 142 -1.31 -8.22 -24.47
N SER A 143 -0.05 -8.51 -24.85
CA SER A 143 0.54 -8.10 -26.13
C SER A 143 0.22 -9.04 -27.30
N LYS A 144 -0.59 -10.09 -27.06
CA LYS A 144 -1.09 -11.02 -28.07
C LYS A 144 -2.55 -10.75 -28.38
#